data_AF-A0A7W9BEU8-F1
#
_entry.id   AF-A0A7W9BEU8-F1
#
_cell.length_a   1.000
_cell.length_b   1.000
_cell.length_c   1.000
_cell.angle_alpha   90.00
_cell.angle_beta   90.00
_cell.angle_gamma   90.00
#
_symmetry.space_group_name_H-M   'P 1'
#
loop_
_entity.id
_entity.type
_entity.pdbx_description
1 polymer ?
#
loop_
_entity_poly.entity_id
_entity_poly.type
_entity_poly.pdbx_seq_one_letter_code
_entity_poly.pdbx_strand_id
1 'polypeptide(L)'
;MTDIEMGWYEEADRISFEGADSVFAGRLDGVLRVGMALPGGGDGEIQVGYAQRGGNTFLIADVNDNGRLESNDFAVEFVGRYGFYDQGGWLSADDGSVLI
;
A
#
# COMPACT_ATOMS: atom_id res chain seq x y z
N MET A 1 -5.97 -1.26 15.21
CA MET A 1 -6.95 -0.18 14.93
C MET A 1 -6.26 0.71 13.91
N THR A 2 -6.80 0.89 12.71
CA THR A 2 -6.16 1.79 11.73
C THR A 2 -6.51 3.21 12.12
N ASP A 3 -5.51 4.02 12.45
CA ASP A 3 -5.68 5.46 12.64
C ASP A 3 -5.42 6.17 11.30
N ILE A 4 -6.21 7.19 11.00
CA ILE A 4 -6.03 8.07 9.84
C ILE A 4 -6.08 9.49 10.39
N GLU A 5 -4.91 10.06 10.70
CA GLU A 5 -4.78 11.46 11.10
C GLU A 5 -4.63 12.33 9.85
N MET A 6 -5.55 13.27 9.63
CA MET A 6 -5.49 14.21 8.50
C MET A 6 -4.57 15.40 8.78
N GLY A 7 -3.49 15.56 8.03
CA GLY A 7 -2.56 16.68 8.14
C GLY A 7 -2.40 17.50 6.84
N TRP A 8 -2.08 18.79 6.98
CA TRP A 8 -1.87 19.71 5.85
C TRP A 8 -0.40 19.70 5.46
N TYR A 9 -0.07 19.28 4.23
CA TYR A 9 1.18 19.43 3.42
C TYR A 9 2.59 19.37 4.07
N GLU A 10 2.80 19.70 5.34
CA GLU A 10 3.99 19.42 6.16
C GLU A 10 3.75 18.27 7.17
N GLU A 11 2.51 17.78 7.26
CA GLU A 11 2.09 16.62 8.06
C GLU A 11 1.33 15.66 7.12
N ALA A 12 2.01 14.77 6.40
CA ALA A 12 1.31 13.75 5.62
C ALA A 12 0.57 12.77 6.56
N ASP A 13 -0.60 12.30 6.15
CA ASP A 13 -1.36 11.29 6.89
C ASP A 13 -0.53 10.00 6.99
N ARG A 14 -0.13 9.62 8.20
CA ARG A 14 0.72 8.45 8.40
C ARG A 14 -0.13 7.18 8.51
N ILE A 15 -0.01 6.30 7.52
CA ILE A 15 -0.50 4.92 7.64
C ILE A 15 0.58 4.10 8.33
N SER A 16 0.29 3.62 9.54
CA SER A 16 1.17 2.72 10.29
C SER A 16 0.48 1.39 10.53
N PHE A 17 1.24 0.31 10.37
CA PHE A 17 0.80 -1.02 10.76
C PHE A 17 1.41 -1.36 12.13
N GLU A 18 0.57 -1.74 13.09
CA GLU A 18 1.04 -2.10 14.43
C GLU A 18 1.68 -3.50 14.39
N GLY A 19 2.87 -3.65 15.00
CA GLY A 19 3.43 -4.95 15.34
C GLY A 19 4.30 -5.63 14.28
N ALA A 20 4.55 -5.00 13.13
CA ALA A 20 5.48 -5.49 12.12
C ALA A 20 6.14 -4.33 11.34
N ASP A 21 7.34 -4.59 10.82
CA ASP A 21 7.96 -3.69 9.84
C ASP A 21 7.20 -3.80 8.51
N SER A 22 7.09 -2.68 7.79
CA SER A 22 6.47 -2.65 6.47
C SER A 22 7.51 -2.38 5.38
N VAL A 23 7.44 -3.13 4.29
CA VAL A 23 8.33 -2.97 3.15
C VAL A 23 7.54 -2.64 1.90
N PHE A 24 8.02 -1.66 1.12
CA PHE A 24 7.39 -1.28 -0.12
C PHE A 24 7.86 -2.18 -1.27
N ALA A 25 6.99 -3.07 -1.73
CA ALA A 25 7.22 -4.00 -2.83
C ALA A 25 7.07 -3.38 -4.23
N GLY A 26 6.62 -2.12 -4.31
CA GLY A 26 6.44 -1.43 -5.58
C GLY A 26 5.13 -1.78 -6.29
N ARG A 27 5.19 -1.79 -7.62
CA ARG A 27 4.02 -2.10 -8.46
C ARG A 27 3.74 -3.60 -8.41
N LEU A 28 2.52 -3.97 -8.05
CA LEU A 28 2.03 -5.33 -8.09
C LEU A 28 1.56 -5.68 -9.51
N ASP A 29 2.10 -6.77 -10.04
CA ASP A 29 1.71 -7.30 -11.34
C ASP A 29 0.53 -8.27 -11.20
N GLY A 30 -0.46 -8.12 -12.07
CA GLY A 30 -1.59 -9.05 -12.15
C GLY A 30 -2.97 -8.37 -12.17
N VAL A 31 -4.00 -9.20 -12.18
CA VAL A 31 -5.38 -8.74 -12.08
C VAL A 31 -5.75 -8.66 -10.61
N LEU A 32 -5.97 -7.44 -10.12
CA LEU A 32 -6.38 -7.20 -8.75
C LEU A 32 -7.72 -7.89 -8.45
N ARG A 33 -7.66 -8.94 -7.61
CA ARG A 33 -8.80 -9.73 -7.13
C ARG A 33 -8.39 -10.49 -5.87
N VAL A 34 -9.36 -10.88 -5.05
CA VAL A 34 -9.14 -11.78 -3.92
C VAL A 34 -8.46 -13.08 -4.39
N GLY A 35 -7.45 -13.53 -3.64
CA GLY A 35 -6.60 -14.67 -3.96
C GLY A 35 -5.45 -14.35 -4.93
N MET A 36 -5.25 -13.09 -5.31
CA MET A 36 -4.04 -12.66 -6.02
C MET A 36 -2.81 -12.93 -5.13
N ALA A 37 -1.74 -13.48 -5.71
CA ALA A 37 -0.49 -13.66 -4.99
C ALA A 37 0.12 -12.29 -4.68
N LEU A 38 0.56 -12.11 -3.44
CA LEU A 38 1.32 -10.96 -2.97
C LEU A 38 2.79 -11.38 -2.74
N PRO A 39 3.74 -10.46 -2.91
CA PRO A 39 5.15 -10.72 -2.57
C PRO A 39 5.32 -10.93 -1.06
N GLY A 40 6.42 -11.60 -0.67
CA GLY A 40 6.92 -11.66 0.71
C GLY A 40 6.13 -12.46 1.75
N GLY A 41 5.08 -13.21 1.39
CA GLY A 41 4.32 -13.98 2.40
C GLY A 41 5.17 -14.92 3.28
N GLY A 42 4.99 -14.80 4.59
CA GLY A 42 5.61 -15.60 5.65
C GLY A 42 7.02 -15.17 6.03
N ASP A 43 7.44 -13.94 5.70
CA ASP A 43 8.76 -13.40 5.99
C ASP A 43 8.83 -12.52 7.25
N GLY A 44 7.68 -12.23 7.87
CA GLY A 44 7.56 -11.40 9.06
C GLY A 44 7.41 -9.90 8.76
N GLU A 45 7.32 -9.50 7.49
CA GLU A 45 7.13 -8.12 7.05
C GLU A 45 5.73 -7.91 6.46
N ILE A 46 5.17 -6.72 6.64
CA ILE A 46 3.95 -6.31 5.93
C ILE A 46 4.36 -5.75 4.57
N GLN A 47 4.05 -6.49 3.52
CA GLN A 47 4.38 -6.09 2.16
C GLN A 47 3.34 -5.12 1.61
N VAL A 48 3.78 -3.90 1.34
CA VAL A 48 2.95 -2.81 0.80
C VAL A 48 3.26 -2.64 -0.69
N GLY A 49 2.25 -2.68 -1.54
CA GLY A 49 2.43 -2.45 -2.97
C GLY A 49 1.22 -1.78 -3.60
N TYR A 50 1.33 -1.41 -4.88
CA TYR A 50 0.23 -0.78 -5.59
C TYR A 50 -0.13 -1.45 -6.91
N ALA A 51 -1.42 -1.46 -7.23
CA ALA A 51 -1.94 -1.99 -8.49
C ALA A 51 -2.89 -0.97 -9.15
N GLN A 52 -3.08 -1.08 -10.46
CA GLN A 52 -4.00 -0.21 -11.20
C GLN A 52 -5.13 -1.03 -11.83
N ARG A 53 -6.38 -0.63 -11.58
CA ARG A 53 -7.58 -1.29 -12.14
C ARG A 53 -8.65 -0.26 -12.45
N GLY A 54 -9.26 -0.36 -13.63
CA GLY A 54 -10.40 0.50 -13.98
C GLY A 54 -10.09 2.00 -14.09
N GLY A 55 -8.81 2.39 -14.20
CA GLY A 55 -8.41 3.79 -14.20
C GLY A 55 -8.01 4.34 -12.83
N ASN A 56 -8.16 3.55 -11.77
CA ASN A 56 -7.82 3.90 -10.40
C ASN A 56 -6.57 3.14 -9.93
N THR A 57 -5.89 3.67 -8.92
CA THR A 57 -4.75 3.05 -8.24
C THR A 57 -5.19 2.54 -6.87
N PHE A 58 -4.72 1.35 -6.49
CA PHE A 58 -4.99 0.74 -5.19
C PHE A 58 -3.67 0.54 -4.47
N LEU A 59 -3.56 1.01 -3.23
CA LEU A 59 -2.47 0.66 -2.32
C LEU A 59 -2.95 -0.48 -1.43
N ILE A 60 -2.15 -1.53 -1.33
CA ILE A 60 -2.51 -2.81 -0.73
C ILE A 60 -1.40 -3.20 0.25
N ALA A 61 -1.77 -3.73 1.42
CA ALA A 61 -0.82 -4.32 2.34
C ALA A 61 -1.28 -5.71 2.80
N ASP A 62 -0.38 -6.68 2.69
CA ASP A 62 -0.54 -8.05 3.22
C ASP A 62 -0.34 -8.01 4.74
N VAL A 63 -1.42 -7.75 5.49
CA VAL A 63 -1.30 -7.49 6.93
C VAL A 63 -1.25 -8.76 7.77
N ASN A 64 -1.61 -9.91 7.19
CA ASN A 64 -1.52 -11.20 7.84
C ASN A 64 -0.31 -12.04 7.38
N ASP A 65 0.52 -11.47 6.50
CA ASP A 65 1.78 -12.03 6.02
C ASP A 65 1.63 -13.44 5.45
N ASN A 66 0.63 -13.65 4.58
CA ASN A 66 0.35 -14.97 4.02
C ASN A 66 0.58 -15.08 2.50
N GLY A 67 1.00 -13.99 1.87
CA GLY A 67 1.33 -13.90 0.45
C GLY A 67 0.10 -13.89 -0.45
N ARG A 68 -1.07 -13.54 0.06
CA ARG A 68 -2.32 -13.55 -0.71
C ARG A 68 -3.24 -12.40 -0.34
N LEU A 69 -3.77 -11.74 -1.36
CA LEU A 69 -4.78 -10.70 -1.17
C LEU A 69 -6.11 -11.30 -0.70
N GLU A 70 -6.53 -10.96 0.50
CA GLU A 70 -7.73 -11.44 1.18
C GLU A 70 -8.57 -10.30 1.75
N SER A 71 -9.78 -10.60 2.24
CA SER A 71 -10.71 -9.57 2.73
C SER A 71 -10.27 -8.88 4.03
N ASN A 72 -9.29 -9.45 4.72
CA ASN A 72 -8.72 -8.91 5.95
C ASN A 72 -7.43 -8.14 5.71
N ASP A 73 -6.98 -8.02 4.46
CA ASP A 73 -5.87 -7.14 4.09
C ASP A 73 -6.30 -5.68 4.02
N PHE A 74 -5.31 -4.80 4.16
CA PHE A 74 -5.53 -3.39 3.96
C PHE A 74 -5.56 -3.08 2.47
N ALA A 75 -6.56 -2.31 2.04
CA ALA A 75 -6.61 -1.75 0.70
C ALA A 75 -7.27 -0.36 0.73
N VAL A 76 -6.67 0.59 0.01
CA VAL A 76 -7.24 1.92 -0.23
C VAL A 76 -7.22 2.23 -1.72
N GLU A 77 -8.29 2.85 -2.20
CA GLU A 77 -8.47 3.26 -3.60
C GLU A 77 -8.20 4.75 -3.78
N PHE A 78 -7.38 5.07 -4.76
CA PHE A 78 -7.12 6.42 -5.25
C PHE A 78 -7.75 6.56 -6.64
N VAL A 79 -8.62 7.56 -6.79
CA VAL A 79 -9.24 7.87 -8.08
C VAL A 79 -8.19 8.45 -9.01
N GLY A 80 -7.95 7.78 -10.14
CA GLY A 80 -6.89 8.16 -11.08
C GLY A 80 -5.70 7.20 -11.09
N ARG A 81 -4.79 7.41 -12.04
CA ARG A 81 -3.60 6.56 -12.22
C ARG A 81 -2.38 7.26 -11.64
N TYR A 82 -1.94 6.74 -10.50
CA TYR A 82 -0.70 7.13 -9.83
C TYR A 82 0.27 5.94 -9.84
N GLY A 83 1.55 6.26 -10.01
CA GLY A 83 2.67 5.40 -9.64
C GLY A 83 3.16 5.79 -8.26
N PHE A 84 3.37 4.82 -7.38
CA PHE A 84 3.96 5.08 -6.06
C PHE A 84 5.40 4.58 -5.98
N TYR A 85 6.22 5.30 -5.22
CA TYR A 85 7.60 4.95 -4.95
C TYR A 85 7.99 5.33 -3.52
N ASP A 86 8.89 4.55 -2.92
CA ASP A 86 9.53 4.94 -1.66
C ASP A 86 10.54 6.07 -1.91
N GLN A 87 10.41 7.14 -1.14
CA GLN A 87 11.28 8.30 -1.16
C GLN A 87 11.87 8.55 0.24
N GLY A 88 12.67 7.61 0.72
CA GLY A 88 13.41 7.77 1.98
C GLY A 88 12.51 7.68 3.21
N GLY A 89 11.59 6.71 3.20
CA GLY A 89 10.65 6.46 4.31
C GLY A 89 9.28 7.12 4.14
N TRP A 90 9.07 7.81 3.03
CA TRP A 90 7.79 8.41 2.64
C TRP A 90 7.30 7.73 1.36
N LEU A 91 6.00 7.52 1.23
CA LEU A 91 5.41 7.03 -0.01
C LEU A 91 4.97 8.22 -0.87
N SER A 92 5.64 8.38 -2.00
CA SER A 92 5.39 9.47 -2.94
C SER A 92 4.68 8.99 -4.20
N ALA A 93 3.78 9.82 -4.73
CA ALA A 93 3.17 9.64 -6.03
C ALA A 93 4.01 10.27 -7.15
N ASP A 94 3.92 9.72 -8.35
CA ASP A 94 4.60 10.20 -9.56
C ASP A 94 4.13 11.57 -10.07
N ASP A 95 3.02 12.08 -9.57
CA ASP A 95 2.56 13.45 -9.82
C ASP A 95 3.21 14.49 -8.89
N GLY A 96 4.08 14.06 -7.99
CA GLY A 96 4.77 14.91 -7.01
C GLY A 96 3.98 15.10 -5.71
N SER A 97 2.80 14.51 -5.58
CA SER A 97 2.07 14.45 -4.31
C SER A 97 2.79 13.49 -3.35
N VAL A 98 3.01 13.93 -2.12
CA VAL A 98 3.43 13.03 -1.02
C VAL A 98 2.16 12.49 -0.40
N LEU A 99 2.06 11.17 -0.31
CA LEU A 99 0.83 10.52 0.09
C LEU A 99 0.89 9.93 1.50
N ILE A 100 2.09 9.64 2.01
CA ILE A 100 2.34 9.04 3.33
C ILE A 100 3.72 9.39 3.81
#